data_AF-A0A6P1NKR4-F1
#
_entry.id   AF-A0A6P1NKR4-F1
#
_cell.length_a   1.000
_cell.length_b   1.000
_cell.length_c   1.000
_cell.angle_alpha   90.00
_cell.angle_beta   90.00
_cell.angle_gamma   90.00
#
_symmetry.space_group_name_H-M   'P 1'
#
loop_
_entity.id
_entity.type
_entity.pdbx_description
1 polymer ?
#
loop_
_entity_poly.entity_id
_entity_poly.type
_entity_poly.pdbx_seq_one_letter_code
_entity_poly.pdbx_strand_id
1 'polypeptide(L)'
;MTDREFWEWYQDPMTDIYYEPCSLTGLFARFHVISGRDKENIQGALDFAYRLAKCSLAKFDLVPDEDPLSIIDKLSKNIPTDAEARWLWENHLFYLVEKGMTLIEECNLKEETEEVSPLFKAKLTAMFEEHGVGFDKKAFVPIQF
;
A
#
# COMPACT_ATOMS: atom_id res chain seq x y z
N MET A 1 -16.25 1.55 1.26
CA MET A 1 -15.39 0.36 1.20
C MET A 1 -16.07 -0.77 1.95
N THR A 2 -16.35 -1.87 1.26
CA THR A 2 -16.86 -3.12 1.82
C THR A 2 -15.77 -3.82 2.65
N ASP A 3 -16.16 -4.84 3.43
CA ASP A 3 -15.17 -5.65 4.17
C ASP A 3 -14.22 -6.38 3.23
N ARG A 4 -14.75 -6.95 2.15
CA ARG A 4 -13.93 -7.60 1.12
C ARG A 4 -12.89 -6.64 0.53
N GLU A 5 -13.30 -5.45 0.09
CA GLU A 5 -12.36 -4.46 -0.45
C GLU A 5 -11.32 -4.05 0.60
N PHE A 6 -11.71 -3.90 1.87
CA PHE A 6 -10.76 -3.57 2.94
C PHE A 6 -9.74 -4.69 3.15
N TRP A 7 -10.19 -5.94 3.11
CA TRP A 7 -9.32 -7.10 3.21
C TRP A 7 -8.29 -7.12 2.08
N GLU A 8 -8.77 -7.11 0.82
CA GLU A 8 -7.95 -7.21 -0.39
C GLU A 8 -6.94 -6.05 -0.53
N TRP A 9 -7.33 -4.83 -0.13
CA TRP A 9 -6.49 -3.64 -0.31
C TRP A 9 -5.61 -3.28 0.88
N TYR A 10 -5.92 -3.74 2.09
CA TYR A 10 -5.22 -3.29 3.30
C TYR A 10 -4.82 -4.41 4.24
N GLN A 11 -5.75 -5.25 4.71
CA GLN A 11 -5.41 -6.26 5.71
C GLN A 11 -4.41 -7.28 5.17
N ASP A 12 -4.76 -7.89 4.04
CA ASP A 12 -3.99 -8.95 3.41
C ASP A 12 -2.62 -8.42 2.91
N PRO A 13 -2.56 -7.30 2.14
CA PRO A 13 -1.28 -6.67 1.80
C PRO A 13 -0.41 -6.28 3.00
N MET A 14 -0.97 -5.68 4.06
CA MET A 14 -0.14 -5.32 5.23
C MET A 14 0.33 -6.54 6.01
N THR A 15 -0.43 -7.65 5.97
CA THR A 15 -0.01 -8.93 6.56
C THR A 15 1.14 -9.54 5.76
N ASP A 16 1.08 -9.50 4.43
CA ASP A 16 2.20 -9.94 3.56
C ASP A 16 3.48 -9.13 3.86
N ILE A 17 3.37 -7.79 3.89
CA ILE A 17 4.52 -6.91 4.14
C ILE A 17 5.14 -7.15 5.53
N TYR A 18 4.33 -7.58 6.51
CA TYR A 18 4.82 -7.91 7.85
C TYR A 18 5.80 -9.10 7.81
N TYR A 19 5.59 -10.06 6.92
CA TYR A 19 6.43 -11.24 6.79
C TYR A 19 7.64 -11.02 5.88
N GLU A 20 7.45 -10.33 4.77
CA GLU A 20 8.51 -10.05 3.81
C GLU A 20 8.33 -8.70 3.11
N PRO A 21 9.42 -7.98 2.79
CA PRO A 21 9.31 -6.78 1.97
C PRO A 21 8.75 -7.12 0.58
N CYS A 22 7.72 -6.40 0.15
CA CYS A 22 7.07 -6.63 -1.15
C CYS A 22 7.08 -5.36 -2.00
N SER A 23 7.18 -5.50 -3.32
CA SER A 23 6.85 -4.39 -4.22
C SER A 23 5.34 -4.21 -4.32
N LEU A 24 4.89 -3.02 -4.74
CA LEU A 24 3.46 -2.81 -5.05
C LEU A 24 2.97 -3.80 -6.11
N THR A 25 3.80 -4.10 -7.12
CA THR A 25 3.51 -5.13 -8.13
C THR A 25 3.32 -6.50 -7.51
N GLY A 26 4.16 -6.88 -6.54
CA GLY A 26 4.04 -8.15 -5.82
C GLY A 26 2.73 -8.25 -5.03
N LEU A 27 2.45 -7.24 -4.19
CA LEU A 27 1.26 -7.22 -3.31
C LEU A 27 -0.04 -7.34 -4.07
N PHE A 28 -0.12 -6.69 -5.23
CA PHE A 28 -1.36 -6.62 -6.01
C PHE A 28 -1.36 -7.49 -7.28
N ALA A 29 -0.37 -8.37 -7.44
CA ALA A 29 -0.29 -9.30 -8.58
C ALA A 29 -1.53 -10.21 -8.66
N ARG A 30 -1.98 -10.75 -7.52
CA ARG A 30 -3.16 -11.63 -7.42
C ARG A 30 -4.48 -10.95 -7.79
N PHE A 31 -4.51 -9.63 -7.79
CA PHE A 31 -5.69 -8.83 -8.12
C PHE A 31 -5.66 -8.27 -9.56
N HIS A 32 -4.69 -8.69 -10.39
CA HIS A 32 -4.48 -8.20 -11.76
C HIS A 32 -4.29 -6.68 -11.90
N VAL A 33 -3.99 -5.99 -10.80
CA VAL A 33 -4.00 -4.54 -10.62
C VAL A 33 -2.96 -3.83 -11.48
N ILE A 34 -1.80 -4.47 -11.72
CA ILE A 34 -0.61 -3.81 -12.28
C ILE A 34 -0.27 -4.38 -13.67
N SER A 35 -1.30 -4.53 -14.50
CA SER A 35 -1.17 -4.90 -15.93
C SER A 35 -1.23 -3.70 -16.87
N GLY A 36 -1.03 -2.47 -16.35
CA GLY A 36 -0.90 -1.23 -17.13
C GLY A 36 -2.19 -0.70 -17.78
N ARG A 37 -3.27 -1.49 -17.80
CA ARG A 37 -4.54 -1.13 -18.45
C ARG A 37 -5.63 -0.68 -17.47
N ASP A 38 -5.48 -1.00 -16.19
CA ASP A 38 -6.47 -0.68 -15.17
C ASP A 38 -6.02 0.53 -14.34
N LYS A 39 -6.45 1.71 -14.79
CA LYS A 39 -6.09 3.00 -14.17
C LYS A 39 -6.55 3.08 -12.72
N GLU A 40 -7.72 2.51 -12.40
CA GLU A 40 -8.31 2.59 -11.07
C GLU A 40 -7.50 1.76 -10.08
N ASN A 41 -7.11 0.56 -10.50
CA ASN A 41 -6.26 -0.33 -9.74
C ASN A 41 -4.85 0.24 -9.49
N ILE A 42 -4.21 0.82 -10.51
CA ILE A 42 -2.91 1.47 -10.35
C ILE A 42 -3.03 2.65 -9.38
N GLN A 43 -4.09 3.45 -9.48
CA GLN A 43 -4.34 4.53 -8.53
C GLN A 43 -4.58 4.00 -7.11
N GLY A 44 -5.30 2.88 -6.96
CA GLY A 44 -5.53 2.21 -5.68
C GLY A 44 -4.23 1.76 -5.00
N ALA A 45 -3.30 1.18 -5.76
CA ALA A 45 -1.99 0.79 -5.25
C ALA A 45 -1.16 1.99 -4.78
N LEU A 46 -1.18 3.11 -5.51
CA LEU A 46 -0.52 4.35 -5.08
C LEU A 46 -1.20 4.97 -3.86
N ASP A 47 -2.53 4.93 -3.79
CA ASP A 47 -3.27 5.45 -2.65
C ASP A 47 -3.02 4.61 -1.38
N PHE A 48 -2.88 3.29 -1.51
CA PHE A 48 -2.42 2.39 -0.44
C PHE A 48 -1.02 2.81 0.04
N ALA A 49 -0.06 2.89 -0.89
CA ALA A 49 1.31 3.31 -0.62
C ALA A 49 1.37 4.66 0.12
N TYR A 50 0.63 5.64 -0.39
CA TYR A 50 0.57 6.99 0.15
C TYR A 50 0.00 7.02 1.56
N ARG A 51 -1.10 6.30 1.82
CA ARG A 51 -1.69 6.23 3.17
C ARG A 51 -0.71 5.67 4.19
N LEU A 52 -0.05 4.57 3.87
CA LEU A 52 0.91 3.94 4.78
C LEU A 52 2.12 4.85 5.03
N ALA A 53 2.68 5.45 3.98
CA ALA A 53 3.77 6.41 4.10
C ALA A 53 3.37 7.63 4.93
N LYS A 54 2.22 8.25 4.62
CA LYS A 54 1.73 9.47 5.29
C LYS A 54 1.45 9.24 6.77
N CYS A 55 1.00 8.04 7.14
CA CYS A 55 0.72 7.67 8.53
C CYS A 55 1.94 7.08 9.26
N SER A 56 3.12 7.08 8.62
CA SER A 56 4.36 6.48 9.12
C SER A 56 4.17 5.01 9.52
N LEU A 57 3.43 4.25 8.70
CA LEU A 57 3.22 2.80 8.87
C LEU A 57 4.18 1.96 8.02
N ALA A 58 4.65 2.51 6.89
CA ALA A 58 5.56 1.82 6.00
C ALA A 58 6.54 2.79 5.31
N LYS A 59 7.67 2.26 4.81
CA LYS A 59 8.66 2.99 4.02
C LYS A 59 9.27 2.10 2.91
N PHE A 60 10.13 2.67 2.08
CA PHE A 60 10.77 1.98 0.94
C PHE A 60 12.26 1.71 1.17
N ASP A 61 12.77 0.58 0.68
CA ASP A 61 14.05 0.00 1.14
C ASP A 61 15.27 0.50 0.37
N LEU A 62 15.10 0.93 -0.88
CA LEU A 62 16.23 1.08 -1.80
C LEU A 62 16.90 2.45 -1.83
N VAL A 63 16.45 3.43 -1.03
CA VAL A 63 17.12 4.73 -1.02
C VAL A 63 17.25 5.27 0.41
N PRO A 64 18.41 5.09 1.07
CA PRO A 64 18.67 5.79 2.32
C PRO A 64 18.51 7.30 2.08
N ASP A 65 17.72 7.94 2.94
CA ASP A 65 17.43 9.39 2.97
C ASP A 65 16.41 9.94 1.95
N GLU A 66 15.80 9.13 1.08
CA GLU A 66 14.65 9.62 0.29
C GLU A 66 13.34 9.59 1.11
N ASP A 67 12.60 10.69 1.06
CA ASP A 67 11.25 10.77 1.59
C ASP A 67 10.36 9.75 0.84
N PRO A 68 9.66 8.83 1.53
CA PRO A 68 8.74 7.87 0.93
C PRO A 68 7.74 8.49 -0.07
N LEU A 69 7.33 9.75 0.15
CA LEU A 69 6.41 10.44 -0.75
C LEU A 69 7.06 10.79 -2.11
N SER A 70 8.37 11.04 -2.14
CA SER A 70 9.13 11.25 -3.38
C SER A 70 9.16 10.00 -4.25
N ILE A 71 9.31 8.83 -3.63
CA ILE A 71 9.28 7.54 -4.33
C ILE A 71 7.89 7.31 -4.91
N ILE A 72 6.82 7.59 -4.16
CA ILE A 72 5.44 7.45 -4.66
C ILE A 72 5.19 8.40 -5.84
N ASP A 73 5.66 9.65 -5.76
CA ASP A 73 5.61 10.59 -6.89
C ASP A 73 6.36 10.05 -8.13
N LYS A 74 7.56 9.48 -7.93
CA LYS A 74 8.33 8.84 -9.00
C LYS A 74 7.59 7.67 -9.63
N LEU A 75 6.95 6.81 -8.83
CA LEU A 75 6.15 5.69 -9.32
C LEU A 75 4.92 6.17 -10.11
N SER A 76 4.26 7.26 -9.68
CA SER A 76 3.09 7.84 -10.36
C SER A 76 3.38 8.38 -11.76
N LYS A 77 4.62 8.78 -12.01
CA LYS A 77 5.13 9.29 -13.30
C LYS A 77 5.61 8.19 -14.24
N ASN A 78 5.80 6.98 -13.72
CA ASN A 78 6.33 5.83 -14.46
C ASN A 78 5.34 4.68 -14.33
N ILE A 79 4.14 4.86 -14.88
CA ILE A 79 3.10 3.83 -14.88
C ILE A 79 3.61 2.63 -15.68
N PRO A 80 3.43 1.38 -15.19
CA PRO A 80 3.98 0.16 -15.79
C PRO A 80 3.26 -0.22 -17.10
N THR A 81 3.43 0.62 -18.11
CA THR A 81 2.92 0.48 -19.48
C THR A 81 4.00 -0.11 -20.41
N ASP A 82 5.27 -0.01 -20.01
CA ASP A 82 6.42 -0.65 -20.64
C ASP A 82 7.30 -1.39 -19.62
N ALA A 83 8.32 -2.09 -20.12
CA ALA A 83 9.20 -2.94 -19.29
C ALA A 83 10.06 -2.14 -18.30
N GLU A 84 10.41 -0.90 -18.61
CA GLU A 84 11.26 -0.05 -17.76
C GLU A 84 10.47 0.49 -16.57
N ALA A 85 9.26 1.01 -16.82
CA ALA A 85 8.34 1.43 -15.78
C ALA A 85 7.91 0.26 -14.89
N ARG A 86 7.71 -0.93 -15.46
CA ARG A 86 7.44 -2.15 -14.69
C ARG A 86 8.60 -2.53 -13.79
N TRP A 87 9.83 -2.51 -14.31
CA TRP A 87 11.03 -2.77 -13.54
C TRP A 87 11.14 -1.79 -12.36
N LEU A 88 10.85 -0.51 -12.56
CA LEU A 88 10.87 0.48 -11.49
C LEU A 88 9.92 0.11 -10.34
N TRP A 89 8.68 -0.25 -10.66
CA TRP A 89 7.68 -0.65 -9.65
C TRP A 89 8.06 -1.94 -8.93
N GLU A 90 8.64 -2.92 -9.63
CA GLU A 90 9.04 -4.21 -9.06
C GLU A 90 10.24 -4.10 -8.11
N ASN A 91 11.12 -3.11 -8.29
CA ASN A 91 12.32 -2.97 -7.46
C ASN A 91 12.11 -2.10 -6.21
N HIS A 92 11.10 -1.23 -6.14
CA HIS A 92 10.84 -0.44 -4.93
C HIS A 92 10.07 -1.27 -3.89
N LEU A 93 10.81 -1.95 -3.02
CA LEU A 93 10.24 -2.77 -1.95
C LEU A 93 9.70 -1.90 -0.81
N PHE A 94 8.48 -2.22 -0.39
CA PHE A 94 7.79 -1.69 0.79
C PHE A 94 8.05 -2.57 2.00
N TYR A 95 8.20 -1.96 3.17
CA TYR A 95 8.22 -2.66 4.44
C TYR A 95 7.50 -1.85 5.52
N LEU A 96 6.91 -2.55 6.47
CA LEU A 96 6.33 -1.92 7.65
C LEU A 96 7.46 -1.35 8.52
N VAL A 97 7.25 -0.15 9.04
CA VAL A 97 8.07 0.36 10.14
C VAL A 97 7.52 -0.14 11.48
N GLU A 98 8.21 0.13 12.58
CA GLU A 98 7.81 -0.31 13.93
C GLU A 98 6.33 -0.07 14.23
N LYS A 99 5.83 1.14 13.94
CA LYS A 99 4.41 1.49 14.11
C LYS A 99 3.47 0.59 13.30
N GLY A 100 3.82 0.26 12.06
CA GLY A 100 3.04 -0.63 11.20
C GLY A 100 3.07 -2.07 11.71
N MET A 101 4.25 -2.55 12.12
CA MET A 101 4.40 -3.88 12.71
C MET A 101 3.55 -4.00 13.98
N THR A 102 3.68 -3.07 14.93
CA THR A 102 2.88 -3.06 16.16
C THR A 102 1.38 -3.10 15.89
N LEU A 103 0.89 -2.39 14.87
CA LEU A 103 -0.52 -2.44 14.51
C LEU A 103 -0.98 -3.85 14.10
N ILE A 104 -0.16 -4.58 13.33
CA ILE A 104 -0.43 -5.98 12.94
C ILE A 104 -0.44 -6.88 14.17
N GLU A 105 0.52 -6.71 15.08
CA GLU A 105 0.63 -7.51 16.30
C GLU A 105 -0.55 -7.29 17.27
N GLU A 106 -0.89 -6.04 17.56
CA GLU A 106 -2.01 -5.67 18.45
C GLU A 106 -3.37 -6.18 17.94
N CYS A 107 -3.50 -6.32 16.63
CA CYS A 107 -4.71 -6.80 15.97
C CYS A 107 -4.74 -8.32 15.78
N ASN A 108 -3.72 -9.05 16.24
CA ASN A 108 -3.55 -10.49 16.08
C ASN A 108 -3.63 -10.95 14.61
N LEU A 109 -3.10 -10.16 13.69
CA LEU A 109 -3.13 -10.45 12.25
C LEU A 109 -1.93 -11.27 11.77
N LYS A 110 -1.17 -11.88 12.69
CA LYS A 110 -0.07 -12.79 12.31
C LYS A 110 -0.61 -14.06 11.64
N GLU A 111 -1.79 -14.51 12.02
CA GLU A 111 -2.43 -15.65 11.35
C GLU A 111 -3.20 -15.13 10.13
N GLU A 112 -2.78 -15.54 8.93
CA GLU A 112 -3.48 -15.18 7.69
C GLU A 112 -4.91 -15.75 7.73
N THR A 113 -5.88 -14.84 7.63
CA THR A 113 -7.31 -15.15 7.59
C THR A 113 -7.98 -14.28 6.53
N GLU A 114 -8.94 -14.86 5.81
CA GLU A 114 -9.80 -14.13 4.86
C GLU A 114 -10.88 -13.28 5.57
N GLU A 115 -11.03 -13.41 6.90
CA GLU A 115 -11.95 -12.61 7.68
C GLU A 115 -11.32 -11.26 8.06
N VAL A 116 -12.06 -10.16 7.84
CA VAL A 116 -11.62 -8.84 8.28
C VAL A 116 -11.62 -8.74 9.79
N SER A 117 -10.49 -8.34 10.37
CA SER A 117 -10.39 -7.97 11.78
C SER A 117 -11.09 -6.62 12.01
N PRO A 118 -12.19 -6.58 12.80
CA PRO A 118 -12.89 -5.32 13.08
C PRO A 118 -12.00 -4.33 13.85
N LEU A 119 -11.11 -4.85 14.71
CA LEU A 119 -10.16 -4.05 15.48
C LEU A 119 -9.14 -3.38 14.56
N PHE A 120 -8.56 -4.12 13.62
CA PHE A 120 -7.61 -3.57 12.65
C PHE A 120 -8.28 -2.52 11.76
N LYS A 121 -9.47 -2.84 11.22
CA LYS A 121 -10.23 -1.90 10.41
C LYS A 121 -10.51 -0.60 11.16
N ALA A 122 -10.98 -0.68 12.40
CA ALA A 122 -11.25 0.50 13.22
C ALA A 122 -10.00 1.34 13.48
N LYS A 123 -8.88 0.70 13.90
CA LYS A 123 -7.62 1.40 14.17
C LYS A 123 -7.04 2.06 12.92
N LEU A 124 -6.98 1.33 11.80
CA LEU A 124 -6.42 1.85 10.55
C LEU A 124 -7.28 3.00 10.00
N THR A 125 -8.61 2.89 10.09
CA THR A 125 -9.54 3.98 9.72
C THR A 125 -9.24 5.24 10.53
N ALA A 126 -9.17 5.13 11.86
CA ALA A 126 -8.91 6.28 12.73
C ALA A 126 -7.55 6.94 12.42
N MET A 127 -6.49 6.15 12.21
CA MET A 127 -5.17 6.68 11.83
C MET A 127 -5.22 7.44 10.50
N PHE A 128 -5.91 6.89 9.50
CA PHE A 128 -6.03 7.55 8.20
C PHE A 128 -6.86 8.83 8.27
N GLU A 129 -7.94 8.84 9.04
CA GLU A 129 -8.75 10.04 9.27
C GLU A 129 -7.94 11.15 9.95
N GLU A 130 -7.17 10.81 10.99
CA GLU A 130 -6.30 11.76 11.72
C GLU A 130 -5.28 12.44 10.79
N HIS A 131 -4.75 11.70 9.80
CA HIS A 131 -3.79 12.22 8.83
C HIS A 131 -4.45 12.82 7.58
N GLY A 132 -5.79 12.91 7.56
CA GLY A 132 -6.55 13.47 6.46
C GLY A 132 -6.54 12.61 5.20
N VAL A 133 -6.18 11.32 5.30
CA VAL A 133 -6.08 10.35 4.20
C VAL A 133 -7.10 9.20 4.30
N GLY A 134 -8.25 9.48 4.92
CA GLY A 134 -9.38 8.54 5.08
C GLY A 134 -9.80 7.82 3.78
N PHE A 135 -10.52 6.71 3.92
CA PHE A 135 -10.91 5.84 2.79
C PHE A 135 -11.90 6.48 1.81
N ASP A 136 -12.57 7.55 2.20
CA ASP A 136 -13.45 8.38 1.36
C ASP A 136 -12.68 9.25 0.36
N LYS A 137 -11.38 9.45 0.59
CA LYS A 137 -10.48 10.23 -0.25
C LYS A 137 -9.69 9.30 -1.18
N LYS A 138 -9.24 9.80 -2.32
CA LYS A 138 -8.46 9.00 -3.29
C LYS A 138 -7.64 9.91 -4.19
N ALA A 139 -6.75 9.32 -4.98
CA ALA A 139 -5.85 9.99 -5.90
C ALA A 139 -4.96 11.05 -5.22
N PHE A 140 -4.32 10.68 -4.11
CA PHE A 140 -3.42 11.59 -3.39
C PHE A 140 -2.19 11.98 -4.22
N VAL A 141 -1.71 11.02 -5.00
CA VAL A 141 -0.69 11.23 -6.04
C VAL A 141 -1.30 10.71 -7.35
N PRO A 142 -1.80 11.61 -8.22
CA PRO A 142 -2.47 11.20 -9.43
C PRO A 142 -1.47 10.62 -10.43
N ILE A 143 -1.84 9.47 -11.02
CA ILE A 143 -1.09 8.86 -12.12
C ILE A 143 -0.97 9.82 -13.32
N GLN A 144 0.22 9.89 -13.94
CA GLN A 144 0.49 10.71 -15.12
C GLN A 144 0.66 9.80 -16.36
N PHE A 145 -0.19 10.01 -17.37
CA PHE A 145 -0.16 9.31 -18.66
C PHE A 145 0.41 10.20 -19.77
#